data_AF-A0A2J8JTV1-F1
#
_entry.id   AF-A0A2J8JTV1-F1
#
_cell.length_a   1.000
_cell.length_b   1.000
_cell.length_c   1.000
_cell.angle_alpha   90.00
_cell.angle_beta   90.00
_cell.angle_gamma   90.00
#
_symmetry.space_group_name_H-M   'P 1'
#
loop_
_entity.id
_entity.type
_entity.pdbx_description
1 polymer ?
#
loop_
_entity_poly.entity_id
_entity_poly.type
_entity_poly.pdbx_seq_one_letter_code
_entity_poly.pdbx_strand_id
1 'polypeptide(L)' 'MAADQRPRADTLALRQRLISSSCRLFFPEDPVKIVRAQGQYMYDEQGAEYIDCISNVAHVRITAT' A
#
# COMPACT_ATOMS: atom_id res chain seq x y z
N MET A 1 -9.10 -12.35 -8.74
CA MET A 1 -7.94 -12.10 -9.62
C MET A 1 -6.72 -12.10 -8.73
N ALA A 2 -5.84 -13.10 -8.87
CA ALA A 2 -4.58 -13.12 -8.14
C ALA A 2 -3.74 -11.94 -8.66
N ALA A 3 -3.60 -10.90 -7.84
CA ALA A 3 -2.69 -9.82 -8.15
C ALA A 3 -1.28 -10.43 -8.17
N ASP A 4 -0.68 -10.49 -9.34
CA ASP A 4 0.70 -10.87 -9.55
C ASP A 4 1.58 -10.03 -8.60
N GLN A 5 2.07 -10.67 -7.53
CA GLN A 5 2.86 -10.01 -6.49
C GLN A 5 4.26 -9.74 -7.03
N ARG A 6 4.36 -8.70 -7.87
CA ARG A 6 5.64 -8.18 -8.33
C ARG A 6 6.51 -7.81 -7.14
N PRO A 7 7.82 -8.08 -7.13
CA PRO A 7 8.71 -7.65 -6.06
C PRO A 7 8.65 -6.14 -5.80
N ARG A 8 8.90 -5.74 -4.54
CA ARG A 8 8.95 -4.34 -4.12
C ARG A 8 9.85 -3.46 -5.00
N ALA A 9 11.03 -3.97 -5.36
CA ALA A 9 11.99 -3.28 -6.22
C ALA A 9 11.40 -2.95 -7.60
N ASP A 10 10.72 -3.90 -8.23
CA ASP A 10 10.11 -3.71 -9.55
C ASP A 10 8.97 -2.70 -9.49
N THR A 11 8.16 -2.74 -8.43
CA THR A 11 7.10 -1.75 -8.24
C THR A 11 7.64 -0.33 -7.99
N LEU A 12 8.78 -0.19 -7.33
CA LEU A 12 9.46 1.10 -7.16
C LEU A 12 10.02 1.62 -8.48
N ALA A 13 10.67 0.76 -9.28
CA ALA A 13 11.17 1.13 -10.61
C ALA A 13 10.04 1.59 -11.54
N LEU A 14 8.90 0.88 -11.51
CA LEU A 14 7.70 1.28 -12.25
C LEU A 14 7.13 2.61 -11.74
N ARG A 15 7.09 2.84 -10.43
CA ARG A 15 6.67 4.12 -9.86
C ARG A 15 7.54 5.25 -10.38
N GLN A 16 8.87 5.10 -10.35
CA GLN A 16 9.80 6.11 -10.85
C GLN A 16 9.55 6.46 -12.32
N ARG A 17 9.17 5.46 -13.13
CA ARG A 17 8.92 5.62 -14.57
C ARG A 17 7.54 6.19 -14.89
N LEU A 18 6.53 5.86 -14.10
CA LEU A 18 5.11 6.09 -14.42
C LEU A 18 4.45 7.17 -13.55
N ILE A 19 4.99 7.46 -12.36
CA ILE A 19 4.42 8.41 -11.41
C ILE A 19 5.38 9.59 -11.24
N SER A 20 4.84 10.80 -11.32
CA SER A 20 5.61 12.03 -11.14
C SER A 20 6.24 12.13 -9.75
N SER A 21 7.41 12.75 -9.67
CA SER A 21 8.15 13.01 -8.43
C SER A 21 7.39 13.91 -7.43
N SER A 22 6.35 14.62 -7.88
CA SER A 22 5.45 15.38 -7.00
C SER A 22 4.66 14.49 -6.03
N CYS A 23 4.37 13.24 -6.42
CA CYS A 23 3.74 12.26 -5.54
C CYS A 23 4.80 11.60 -4.65
N ARG A 24 5.16 12.26 -3.55
CA ARG A 24 6.13 11.73 -2.58
C ARG A 24 5.57 10.56 -1.77
N LEU A 25 6.46 9.67 -1.36
CA LEU A 25 6.16 8.59 -0.42
C LEU A 25 6.18 9.15 1.00
N PHE A 26 5.30 8.62 1.86
CA PHE A 26 5.30 8.96 3.28
C PHE A 26 6.58 8.48 3.99
N PHE A 27 7.08 7.31 3.58
CA PHE A 27 8.32 6.71 4.06
C PHE A 27 9.30 6.59 2.88
N PRO A 28 10.11 7.62 2.58
CA PRO A 28 10.99 7.61 1.42
C PRO A 28 12.20 6.67 1.56
N GLU A 29 12.72 6.48 2.77
CA GLU A 29 13.90 5.64 3.04
C GLU A 29 13.55 4.15 3.03
N ASP A 30 12.43 3.78 3.67
CA ASP A 30 11.89 2.42 3.65
C ASP A 30 10.39 2.43 3.25
N PRO A 31 10.08 2.55 1.95
CA PRO A 31 8.70 2.55 1.44
C PRO A 31 7.88 1.30 1.79
N VAL A 32 6.90 1.41 2.66
CA VAL A 32 6.02 0.28 2.99
C VAL A 32 5.10 -0.06 1.80
N LYS A 33 5.12 -1.31 1.34
CA LYS A 33 4.24 -1.80 0.27
C LYS A 33 3.07 -2.58 0.86
N ILE A 34 1.89 -1.96 0.84
CA ILE A 34 0.65 -2.58 1.27
C ILE A 34 0.03 -3.38 0.12
N VAL A 35 -0.31 -4.65 0.37
CA VAL A 35 -0.92 -5.55 -0.63
C VAL A 35 -2.36 -5.94 -0.30
N ARG A 36 -2.77 -5.80 0.97
CA ARG A 36 -4.13 -6.09 1.42
C ARG A 36 -4.51 -5.12 2.55
N ALA A 37 -5.78 -4.82 2.65
CA ALA A 37 -6.34 -4.11 3.80
C ALA A 37 -7.68 -4.72 4.20
N GLN A 38 -7.98 -4.72 5.49
CA GLN A 38 -9.25 -5.18 6.04
C GLN A 38 -9.61 -4.33 7.27
N GLY A 39 -10.74 -3.61 7.19
CA GLY A 39 -11.13 -2.67 8.24
C GLY A 39 -10.06 -1.59 8.43
N GLN A 40 -9.57 -1.45 9.67
CA GLN A 40 -8.51 -0.50 10.06
C GLN A 40 -7.08 -1.03 9.83
N TYR A 41 -6.93 -2.29 9.40
CA TYR A 41 -5.64 -2.95 9.29
C TYR A 41 -5.18 -3.05 7.84
N MET A 42 -3.92 -2.76 7.62
CA MET A 42 -3.20 -2.92 6.37
C MET A 42 -2.13 -3.99 6.53
N TYR A 43 -1.89 -4.74 5.46
CA TYR A 43 -0.92 -5.83 5.45
C TYR A 43 0.07 -5.63 4.31
N ASP A 44 1.35 -5.78 4.63
CA ASP A 44 2.40 -5.77 3.63
C ASP A 44 2.56 -7.14 2.95
N GLU A 45 3.54 -7.23 2.05
CA GLU A 45 3.90 -8.47 1.34
C GLU A 45 4.39 -9.60 2.26
N GLN A 46 4.88 -9.27 3.46
CA GLN A 46 5.40 -10.22 4.45
C GLN A 46 4.31 -10.63 5.45
N GLY A 47 3.12 -10.03 5.38
CA GLY A 47 2.02 -10.25 6.30
C GLY A 47 2.09 -9.44 7.59
N ALA A 48 3.03 -8.49 7.70
CA ALA A 48 3.08 -7.57 8.84
C ALA A 48 1.83 -6.70 8.86
N GLU A 49 1.24 -6.56 10.05
CA GLU A 49 0.01 -5.81 10.27
C GLU A 49 0.34 -4.38 10.70
N TYR A 50 -0.26 -3.42 9.99
CA TYR A 50 -0.15 -1.99 10.24
C TYR A 50 -1.53 -1.42 10.52
N ILE A 51 -1.65 -0.58 11.55
CA ILE A 51 -2.88 0.15 11.83
C ILE A 51 -2.93 1.44 11.01
N ASP A 52 -4.02 1.68 10.29
CA ASP A 52 -4.20 2.91 9.51
C ASP A 52 -4.58 4.08 10.41
N CYS A 53 -3.57 4.81 10.88
CA CYS A 53 -3.74 6.04 11.67
C CYS A 53 -3.79 7.32 10.82
N ILE A 54 -3.68 7.22 9.49
CA ILE A 54 -3.49 8.39 8.61
C ILE A 54 -4.79 8.77 7.89
N SER A 55 -5.78 7.86 7.81
CA SER A 55 -7.19 8.10 7.41
C SER A 55 -7.43 9.39 6.59
N ASN A 56 -7.10 9.35 5.29
CA ASN A 56 -7.27 10.49 4.39
C ASN A 56 -8.74 10.62 3.92
N VAL A 57 -9.31 9.58 3.29
CA VAL A 57 -10.75 9.44 2.97
C VAL A 57 -11.11 7.96 2.97
N ALA A 58 -11.88 7.50 3.97
CA ALA A 58 -12.35 6.11 4.03
C ALA A 58 -13.51 5.90 3.04
N HIS A 59 -13.21 5.46 1.82
CA HIS A 59 -14.24 5.03 0.85
C HIS A 59 -14.65 3.55 1.04
N VAL A 60 -14.18 2.92 2.12
CA VAL A 60 -14.39 1.50 2.41
C VAL A 60 -15.70 1.32 3.18
N ARG A 61 -16.72 0.79 2.50
CA ARG A 61 -17.91 0.24 3.16
C ARG A 61 -17.46 -0.95 4.00
N ILE A 62 -17.51 -0.79 5.32
CA ILE A 62 -17.39 -1.90 6.28
C ILE A 62 -18.65 -2.75 6.11
N THR A 63 -18.58 -3.83 5.32
CA THR A 63 -19.56 -4.92 5.40
C THR A 63 -18.99 -6.00 6.30
N ALA A 64 -19.46 -6.00 7.55
CA ALA A 64 -19.40 -7.17 8.42
C ALA A 64 -20.58 -8.08 8.05
N THR A 65 -20.30 -9.20 7.39
CA THR A 65 -21.18 -10.36 7.27
C THR A 65 -20.33 -11.59 7.08
#